data_AF-A0A507ZVJ1-F1
#
_entry.id   AF-A0A507ZVJ1-F1
#
_cell.length_a   1.000
_cell.length_b   1.000
_cell.length_c   1.000
_cell.angle_alpha   90.00
_cell.angle_beta   90.00
_cell.angle_gamma   90.00
#
_symmetry.space_group_name_H-M   'P 1'
#
loop_
_entity.id
_entity.type
_entity.pdbx_description
1 polymer ?
#
loop_
_entity_poly.entity_id
_entity_poly.type
_entity_poly.pdbx_seq_one_letter_code
_entity_poly.pdbx_strand_id
1 'polypeptide(L)'
;MPSIDVRGHQVPNGSEPASRQSILEFSRSVPSVKACASEAAAIQHVAALKAAGVKISEVYPVFVWRTDIHALLVWDGLHWSGTSRLRMEAQQSGDLGLTYTPQGPHDLSMFKIGRIAGFTDSLEYGSGWLPFQTFAEPFPNSCVAVVFQPIWNNSVKWQFTSMTPPAVYDLDRTGFRVMFPNENDKSRAHALMYIAVGF
;
A
#
# COMPACT_ATOMS: atom_id res chain seq x y z
N MET A 1 13.81 47.11 -14.31
CA MET A 1 14.68 46.58 -13.23
C MET A 1 14.24 45.14 -12.97
N PRO A 2 15.16 44.20 -12.75
CA PRO A 2 14.83 42.84 -12.30
C PRO A 2 14.01 42.95 -11.00
N SER A 3 12.87 42.27 -10.93
CA SER A 3 12.05 42.24 -9.71
C SER A 3 12.49 41.08 -8.84
N ILE A 4 12.35 41.19 -7.52
CA ILE A 4 12.62 40.09 -6.59
C ILE A 4 11.27 39.46 -6.24
N ASP A 5 11.12 38.13 -6.35
CA ASP A 5 9.89 37.44 -5.91
C ASP A 5 9.79 37.44 -4.38
N VAL A 6 8.61 37.09 -3.85
CA VAL A 6 8.34 37.06 -2.40
C VAL A 6 9.22 36.05 -1.61
N ARG A 7 10.03 35.24 -2.31
CA ARG A 7 10.98 34.27 -1.75
C ARG A 7 12.44 34.69 -1.96
N GLY A 8 12.70 35.87 -2.53
CA GLY A 8 14.04 36.43 -2.69
C GLY A 8 14.73 36.10 -4.01
N HIS A 9 14.03 35.48 -4.98
CA HIS A 9 14.62 35.13 -6.27
C HIS A 9 14.56 36.29 -7.27
N GLN A 10 15.63 36.48 -8.04
CA GLN A 10 15.67 37.48 -9.11
C GLN A 10 14.81 37.04 -10.31
N VAL A 11 13.76 37.80 -10.60
CA VAL A 11 12.81 37.60 -11.69
C VAL A 11 13.13 38.58 -12.82
N PRO A 12 13.51 38.09 -14.00
CA PRO A 12 13.72 38.91 -15.19
C PRO A 12 12.47 39.68 -15.59
N ASN A 13 12.66 40.91 -16.05
CA ASN A 13 11.57 41.67 -16.62
C ASN A 13 11.27 41.15 -18.04
N GLY A 14 10.00 41.04 -18.41
CA GLY A 14 9.55 40.43 -19.67
C GLY A 14 10.02 41.10 -20.97
N SER A 15 10.88 42.12 -20.89
CA SER A 15 11.53 42.85 -21.98
C SER A 15 12.86 42.23 -22.44
N GLU A 16 13.37 41.20 -21.75
CA GLU A 16 14.60 40.50 -22.15
C GLU A 16 14.28 39.11 -22.73
N PRO A 17 14.37 38.92 -24.06
CA PRO A 17 13.97 37.67 -24.72
C PRO A 17 14.77 36.45 -24.28
N ALA A 18 16.08 36.63 -24.05
CA ALA A 18 16.97 35.56 -23.63
C ALA A 18 16.64 35.04 -22.22
N SER A 19 16.39 35.94 -21.27
CA SER A 19 16.10 35.56 -19.88
C SER A 19 14.69 34.96 -19.72
N ARG A 20 13.71 35.38 -20.52
CA ARG A 20 12.39 34.74 -20.57
C ARG A 20 12.45 33.31 -21.11
N GLN A 21 13.19 33.07 -22.18
CA GLN A 21 13.33 31.75 -22.77
C GLN A 21 14.07 30.80 -21.82
N SER A 22 15.18 31.25 -21.21
CA SER A 22 15.91 30.45 -20.22
C SER A 22 15.07 30.11 -18.98
N ILE A 23 14.16 30.99 -18.55
CA ILE A 23 13.21 30.69 -17.45
C ILE A 23 12.15 29.68 -17.87
N LEU A 24 11.65 29.78 -19.10
CA LEU A 24 10.68 28.83 -19.62
C LEU A 24 11.31 27.43 -19.75
N GLU A 25 12.55 27.37 -20.22
CA GLU A 25 13.34 26.14 -20.30
C GLU A 25 13.66 25.58 -18.91
N PHE A 26 14.02 26.43 -17.95
CA PHE A 26 14.21 26.04 -16.56
C PHE A 26 12.91 25.52 -15.93
N SER A 27 11.79 26.24 -16.11
CA SER A 27 10.49 25.81 -15.60
C SER A 27 10.02 24.48 -16.21
N ARG A 28 10.38 24.21 -17.47
CA ARG A 28 10.07 22.94 -18.15
C ARG A 28 11.03 21.81 -17.78
N SER A 29 12.25 22.14 -17.34
CA SER A 29 13.25 21.16 -16.92
C SER A 29 13.08 20.72 -15.47
N VAL A 30 12.36 21.51 -14.65
CA VAL A 30 11.93 21.10 -13.31
C VAL A 30 10.80 20.08 -13.47
N PRO A 31 11.02 18.77 -13.16
CA PRO A 31 9.94 17.81 -13.19
C PRO A 31 8.85 18.21 -12.20
N SER A 32 7.58 18.07 -12.59
CA SER A 32 6.44 18.43 -11.76
C SER A 32 6.41 17.67 -10.43
N VAL A 33 6.87 16.41 -10.42
CA VAL A 33 7.15 15.61 -9.22
C VAL A 33 8.41 14.77 -9.47
N LYS A 34 9.32 14.72 -8.50
CA LYS A 34 10.52 13.88 -8.60
C LYS A 34 10.16 12.41 -8.40
N ALA A 35 10.55 11.56 -9.35
CA ALA A 35 10.51 10.11 -9.19
C ALA A 35 11.74 9.60 -8.42
N CYS A 36 11.51 8.72 -7.45
CA CYS A 36 12.50 8.10 -6.59
C CYS A 36 12.32 6.58 -6.62
N ALA A 37 13.42 5.85 -6.82
CA ALA A 37 13.41 4.39 -6.95
C ALA A 37 13.32 3.63 -5.62
N SER A 38 13.43 4.32 -4.48
CA SER A 38 13.40 3.74 -3.14
C SER A 38 13.21 4.82 -2.07
N GLU A 39 13.04 4.39 -0.82
CA GLU A 39 12.93 5.30 0.32
C GLU A 39 14.20 6.11 0.54
N ALA A 40 15.35 5.44 0.48
CA ALA A 40 16.64 6.09 0.59
C ALA A 40 16.82 7.19 -0.46
N ALA A 41 16.38 6.95 -1.70
CA ALA A 41 16.42 7.95 -2.77
C ALA A 41 15.46 9.14 -2.50
N ALA A 42 14.29 8.88 -1.91
CA ALA A 42 13.36 9.93 -1.50
C ALA A 42 13.92 10.79 -0.36
N ILE A 43 14.52 10.17 0.66
CA ILE A 43 15.18 10.87 1.78
C ILE A 43 16.34 11.73 1.27
N GLN A 44 17.18 11.18 0.38
CA GLN A 44 18.28 11.94 -0.24
C GLN A 44 17.78 13.15 -1.02
N HIS A 45 16.67 13.01 -1.75
CA HIS A 45 16.07 14.13 -2.47
C HIS A 45 15.60 15.24 -1.52
N VAL A 46 14.88 14.88 -0.45
CA VAL A 46 14.45 15.83 0.59
C VAL A 46 15.64 16.52 1.25
N ALA A 47 16.70 15.78 1.57
CA ALA A 47 17.92 16.32 2.14
C ALA A 47 18.61 17.30 1.18
N ALA A 48 18.67 16.99 -0.11
CA ALA A 48 19.23 17.88 -1.14
C ALA A 48 18.43 19.19 -1.27
N LEU A 49 17.09 19.12 -1.21
CA LEU A 49 16.24 20.31 -1.20
C LEU A 49 16.49 21.17 0.05
N LYS A 50 16.60 20.53 1.23
CA LYS A 50 16.93 21.23 2.47
C LYS A 50 18.30 21.91 2.40
N ALA A 51 19.31 21.23 1.84
CA ALA A 51 20.64 21.79 1.63
C ALA A 51 20.64 22.96 0.63
N ALA A 52 19.75 22.93 -0.36
CA ALA A 52 19.52 24.02 -1.30
C ALA A 52 18.70 25.20 -0.69
N GLY A 53 18.36 25.14 0.59
CA GLY A 53 17.64 26.21 1.30
C GLY A 53 16.12 26.18 1.12
N VAL A 54 15.55 25.12 0.53
CA VAL A 54 14.10 24.96 0.45
C VAL A 54 13.52 24.82 1.86
N LYS A 55 12.60 25.72 2.23
CA LYS A 55 11.86 25.62 3.48
C LYS A 55 10.83 24.50 3.37
N ILE A 56 11.04 23.45 4.15
CA ILE A 56 10.16 22.28 4.20
C ILE A 56 9.41 22.31 5.53
N SER A 57 8.08 22.28 5.47
CA SER A 57 7.19 22.26 6.63
C SER A 57 5.81 21.75 6.21
N GLU A 58 4.88 21.58 7.14
CA GLU A 58 3.48 21.22 6.85
C GLU A 58 2.82 22.17 5.84
N VAL A 59 3.15 23.48 5.89
CA VAL A 59 2.64 24.50 4.97
C VAL A 59 3.37 24.51 3.62
N TYR A 60 4.55 23.89 3.55
CA TYR A 60 5.41 23.81 2.37
C TYR A 60 5.96 22.38 2.20
N PRO A 61 5.10 21.40 1.88
CA PRO A 61 5.53 20.01 1.83
C PRO A 61 6.23 19.68 0.51
N VAL A 62 7.01 18.60 0.52
CA VAL A 62 7.67 18.05 -0.67
C VAL A 62 6.94 16.81 -1.16
N PHE A 63 6.62 16.76 -2.46
CA PHE A 63 6.01 15.62 -3.11
C PHE A 63 7.05 14.78 -3.86
N VAL A 64 6.98 13.46 -3.71
CA VAL A 64 7.83 12.50 -4.44
C VAL A 64 7.01 11.30 -4.89
N TRP A 65 7.26 10.85 -6.11
CA TRP A 65 6.72 9.62 -6.65
C TRP A 65 7.67 8.46 -6.36
N ARG A 66 7.26 7.49 -5.54
CA ARG A 66 8.03 6.28 -5.25
C ARG A 66 7.67 5.21 -6.27
N THR A 67 8.59 4.91 -7.20
CA THR A 67 8.32 3.97 -8.31
C THR A 67 8.30 2.52 -7.87
N ASP A 68 8.96 2.18 -6.76
CA ASP A 68 9.02 0.84 -6.18
C ASP A 68 7.72 0.40 -5.48
N ILE A 69 6.90 1.35 -5.03
CA ILE A 69 5.60 1.09 -4.39
C ILE A 69 4.44 1.77 -5.13
N HIS A 70 4.72 2.34 -6.31
CA HIS A 70 3.76 3.03 -7.18
C HIS A 70 2.86 4.05 -6.45
N ALA A 71 3.45 4.87 -5.57
CA ALA A 71 2.70 5.81 -4.74
C ALA A 71 3.29 7.23 -4.74
N LEU A 72 2.40 8.21 -4.65
CA LEU A 72 2.76 9.61 -4.37
C LEU A 72 2.81 9.82 -2.86
N LEU A 73 4.00 10.18 -2.37
CA LEU A 73 4.25 10.52 -0.98
C LEU A 73 4.46 12.02 -0.80
N VAL A 74 4.13 12.48 0.39
CA VAL A 74 4.32 13.86 0.83
C VAL A 74 5.19 13.87 2.09
N TRP A 75 6.17 14.75 2.14
CA TRP A 75 7.01 15.00 3.32
C TRP A 75 6.69 16.38 3.89
N ASP A 76 6.24 16.42 5.15
CA ASP A 76 5.82 17.64 5.85
C ASP A 76 6.96 18.31 6.64
N GLY A 77 8.18 17.78 6.56
CA GLY A 77 9.33 18.24 7.35
C GLY A 77 9.69 17.33 8.54
N LEU A 78 8.76 16.49 8.97
CA LEU A 78 8.91 15.55 10.09
C LEU A 78 8.51 14.12 9.73
N HIS A 79 7.46 13.95 8.93
CA HIS A 79 6.85 12.66 8.61
C HIS A 79 6.59 12.50 7.11
N TRP A 80 6.67 11.24 6.67
CA TRP A 80 6.12 10.82 5.39
C TRP A 80 4.62 10.57 5.54
N SER A 81 3.83 11.03 4.58
CA SER A 81 2.42 10.70 4.45
C SER A 81 2.11 10.23 3.03
N GLY A 82 1.22 9.24 2.92
CA GLY A 82 0.59 8.92 1.64
C GLY A 82 -0.45 9.98 1.28
N THR A 83 -0.73 10.15 -0.02
CA THR A 83 -1.84 11.02 -0.48
C THR A 83 -3.24 10.46 -0.17
N SER A 84 -3.31 9.21 0.30
CA SER A 84 -4.53 8.62 0.85
C SER A 84 -4.70 9.03 2.32
N ARG A 85 -5.88 9.57 2.68
CA ARG A 85 -6.28 9.86 4.07
C ARG A 85 -6.48 8.60 4.94
N LEU A 86 -6.20 7.43 4.39
CA LEU A 86 -6.36 6.17 5.09
C LEU A 86 -5.08 5.86 5.87
N ARG A 87 -5.10 6.16 7.16
CA ARG A 87 -4.07 5.74 8.12
C ARG A 87 -4.54 4.45 8.78
N MET A 88 -3.77 3.38 8.62
CA MET A 88 -3.97 2.17 9.41
C MET A 88 -3.25 2.33 10.74
N GLU A 89 -3.89 1.88 11.81
CA GLU A 89 -3.27 1.61 13.08
C GLU A 89 -3.58 0.16 13.41
N ALA A 90 -2.54 -0.66 13.52
CA ALA A 90 -2.64 -2.06 13.83
C ALA A 90 -2.12 -2.31 15.24
N GLN A 91 -2.83 -3.13 16.00
CA GLN A 91 -2.43 -3.57 17.33
C GLN A 91 -2.78 -5.05 17.47
N GLN A 92 -1.87 -5.80 18.09
CA GLN A 92 -2.18 -7.12 18.64
C GLN A 92 -2.19 -7.06 20.16
N SER A 93 -3.14 -7.76 20.78
CA SER A 93 -3.17 -8.03 22.21
C SER A 93 -3.41 -9.52 22.43
N GLY A 94 -2.62 -10.14 23.32
CA GLY A 94 -2.67 -11.57 23.60
C GLY A 94 -1.92 -12.46 22.58
N ASP A 95 -1.97 -13.75 22.83
CA ASP A 95 -1.47 -14.79 21.92
C ASP A 95 -2.58 -15.22 20.96
N LEU A 96 -2.36 -14.98 19.66
CA LEU A 96 -3.33 -15.23 18.60
C LEU A 96 -2.87 -16.33 17.64
N GLY A 97 -1.71 -16.95 17.87
CA GLY A 97 -1.18 -18.03 17.02
C GLY A 97 -0.81 -17.63 15.58
N LEU A 98 -0.88 -16.34 15.23
CA LEU A 98 -0.44 -15.78 13.96
C LEU A 98 0.78 -14.89 14.18
N THR A 99 1.68 -14.87 13.20
CA THR A 99 2.84 -13.96 13.25
C THR A 99 2.38 -12.53 13.04
N TYR A 100 2.79 -11.64 13.93
CA TYR A 100 2.47 -10.21 13.85
C TYR A 100 3.73 -9.36 13.86
N THR A 101 3.83 -8.51 12.83
CA THR A 101 4.86 -7.48 12.73
C THR A 101 4.19 -6.12 12.91
N PRO A 102 4.61 -5.30 13.88
CA PRO A 102 4.06 -3.96 14.05
C PRO A 102 4.44 -3.06 12.88
N GLN A 103 3.52 -2.19 12.47
CA GLN A 103 3.74 -1.23 11.40
C GLN A 103 4.76 -0.16 11.83
N GLY A 104 5.79 0.03 11.01
CA GLY A 104 6.79 1.08 11.18
C GLY A 104 6.27 2.47 10.77
N PRO A 105 6.97 3.54 11.17
CA PRO A 105 6.55 4.92 10.89
C PRO A 105 6.61 5.33 9.41
N HIS A 106 7.18 4.49 8.54
CA HIS A 106 7.33 4.74 7.10
C HIS A 106 6.58 3.75 6.21
N ASP A 107 5.91 2.79 6.83
CA ASP A 107 5.19 1.73 6.14
C ASP A 107 3.86 2.24 5.59
N LEU A 108 3.60 1.97 4.31
CA LEU A 108 2.36 2.37 3.65
C LEU A 108 1.31 1.28 3.75
N SER A 109 0.16 1.64 4.29
CA SER A 109 -0.98 0.74 4.36
C SER A 109 -1.57 0.50 2.97
N MET A 110 -1.81 -0.77 2.67
CA MET A 110 -2.30 -1.25 1.37
C MET A 110 -3.48 -2.20 1.57
N PHE A 111 -4.44 -2.13 0.65
CA PHE A 111 -5.50 -3.12 0.53
C PHE A 111 -5.24 -4.03 -0.66
N LYS A 112 -5.52 -5.32 -0.48
CA LYS A 112 -5.61 -6.30 -1.56
C LYS A 112 -6.97 -6.95 -1.51
N ILE A 113 -7.63 -7.01 -2.66
CA ILE A 113 -8.95 -7.60 -2.78
C ILE A 113 -8.90 -8.73 -3.80
N GLY A 114 -9.71 -9.76 -3.59
CA GLY A 114 -9.76 -10.86 -4.53
C GLY A 114 -10.92 -11.79 -4.28
N ARG A 115 -10.96 -12.85 -5.10
CA ARG A 115 -11.91 -13.93 -4.99
C ARG A 115 -11.17 -15.23 -5.13
N ILE A 116 -11.57 -16.23 -4.36
CA ILE A 116 -11.04 -17.58 -4.42
C ILE A 116 -12.20 -18.57 -4.47
N ALA A 117 -12.00 -19.67 -5.16
CA ALA A 117 -12.95 -20.76 -5.18
C ALA A 117 -12.21 -22.09 -5.34
N GLY A 118 -12.66 -23.11 -4.62
CA GLY A 118 -11.99 -24.40 -4.62
C GLY A 118 -12.68 -25.41 -3.71
N PHE A 119 -12.12 -26.61 -3.68
CA PHE A 119 -12.49 -27.64 -2.73
C PHE A 119 -11.50 -27.65 -1.58
N THR A 120 -11.96 -28.02 -0.39
CA THR A 120 -11.05 -28.30 0.72
C THR A 120 -10.18 -29.52 0.38
N ASP A 121 -8.86 -29.40 0.56
CA ASP A 121 -7.87 -30.40 0.17
C ASP A 121 -7.47 -31.34 1.30
N SER A 122 -7.57 -30.90 2.55
CA SER A 122 -7.41 -31.70 3.76
C SER A 122 -8.63 -31.59 4.68
N LEU A 123 -8.90 -32.68 5.43
CA LEU A 123 -9.96 -32.80 6.44
C LEU A 123 -9.40 -33.30 7.79
N GLU A 124 -8.24 -32.78 8.17
CA GLU A 124 -7.54 -33.12 9.40
C GLU A 124 -8.11 -32.36 10.62
N TYR A 125 -7.75 -32.73 11.84
CA TYR A 125 -8.03 -31.98 13.08
C TYR A 125 -9.46 -31.40 13.23
N GLY A 126 -10.47 -32.05 12.63
CA GLY A 126 -11.86 -31.59 12.67
C GLY A 126 -12.20 -30.37 11.80
N SER A 127 -11.38 -30.00 10.81
CA SER A 127 -11.62 -28.85 9.92
C SER A 127 -11.33 -29.19 8.46
N GLY A 128 -11.77 -28.34 7.54
CA GLY A 128 -11.40 -28.40 6.13
C GLY A 128 -10.51 -27.23 5.74
N TRP A 129 -9.50 -27.41 4.88
CA TRP A 129 -8.62 -26.32 4.45
C TRP A 129 -8.67 -26.10 2.95
N LEU A 130 -8.65 -24.84 2.54
CA LEU A 130 -8.26 -24.52 1.17
C LEU A 130 -6.74 -24.62 1.04
N PRO A 131 -6.23 -24.87 -0.18
CA PRO A 131 -4.82 -24.66 -0.49
C PRO A 131 -4.38 -23.26 -0.11
N PHE A 132 -3.09 -23.07 0.17
CA PHE A 132 -2.54 -21.74 0.43
C PHE A 132 -2.77 -20.81 -0.76
N GLN A 133 -3.25 -19.60 -0.49
CA GLN A 133 -3.57 -18.58 -1.49
C GLN A 133 -2.48 -17.52 -1.49
N THR A 134 -1.78 -17.38 -2.62
CA THR A 134 -0.76 -16.35 -2.79
C THR A 134 -1.37 -15.05 -3.30
N PHE A 135 -0.92 -13.93 -2.76
CA PHE A 135 -1.18 -12.64 -3.37
C PHE A 135 -0.42 -12.52 -4.70
N ALA A 136 -1.03 -11.88 -5.71
CA ALA A 136 -0.38 -11.65 -7.00
C ALA A 136 0.94 -10.87 -6.85
N GLU A 137 0.97 -9.95 -5.89
CA GLU A 137 2.16 -9.28 -5.41
C GLU A 137 2.17 -9.41 -3.88
N PRO A 138 3.27 -9.78 -3.21
CA PRO A 138 3.36 -9.81 -1.75
C PRO A 138 3.18 -8.42 -1.12
N PHE A 139 2.77 -8.35 0.13
CA PHE A 139 2.96 -7.12 0.91
C PHE A 139 4.47 -6.92 1.13
N PRO A 140 4.96 -5.66 1.12
CA PRO A 140 6.37 -5.37 1.33
C PRO A 140 6.90 -5.99 2.63
N ASN A 141 6.14 -5.82 3.72
CA ASN A 141 6.53 -6.28 5.05
C ASN A 141 5.60 -7.35 5.61
N SER A 142 4.30 -7.07 5.69
CA SER A 142 3.34 -7.94 6.40
C SER A 142 1.90 -7.79 5.93
N CYS A 143 1.14 -8.89 5.98
CA CYS A 143 -0.33 -8.84 5.96
C CYS A 143 -0.84 -8.87 7.40
N VAL A 144 -1.58 -7.83 7.80
CA VAL A 144 -2.04 -7.65 9.18
C VAL A 144 -3.38 -8.32 9.41
N ALA A 145 -4.30 -8.19 8.46
CA ALA A 145 -5.65 -8.69 8.60
C ALA A 145 -6.20 -9.14 7.25
N VAL A 146 -7.08 -10.14 7.27
CA VAL A 146 -7.88 -10.53 6.12
C VAL A 146 -9.31 -10.84 6.59
N VAL A 147 -10.29 -10.37 5.83
CA VAL A 147 -11.70 -10.66 6.05
C VAL A 147 -12.27 -11.38 4.85
N PHE A 148 -13.12 -12.37 5.10
CA PHE A 148 -13.75 -13.20 4.07
C PHE A 148 -15.25 -12.95 4.00
N GLN A 149 -15.77 -12.89 2.78
CA GLN A 149 -17.21 -12.89 2.49
C GLN A 149 -17.53 -14.14 1.67
N PRO A 150 -18.26 -15.11 2.22
CA PRO A 150 -18.72 -16.27 1.47
C PRO A 150 -19.59 -15.89 0.27
N ILE A 151 -19.40 -16.61 -0.83
CA ILE A 151 -20.19 -16.52 -2.06
C ILE A 151 -21.06 -17.78 -2.14
N TRP A 152 -22.37 -17.59 -2.11
CA TRP A 152 -23.33 -18.67 -2.36
C TRP A 152 -23.74 -18.68 -3.84
N ASN A 153 -23.64 -19.83 -4.50
CA ASN A 153 -24.13 -20.01 -5.88
C ASN A 153 -24.36 -21.49 -6.23
N ASN A 154 -25.63 -21.89 -6.35
CA ASN A 154 -26.04 -23.25 -6.73
C ASN A 154 -26.21 -23.47 -8.24
N SER A 155 -26.01 -22.45 -9.06
CA SER A 155 -26.30 -22.46 -10.51
C SER A 155 -25.05 -22.69 -11.38
N VAL A 156 -23.91 -22.99 -10.74
CA VAL A 156 -22.62 -23.23 -11.40
C VAL A 156 -22.15 -24.66 -11.20
N LYS A 157 -21.22 -25.12 -12.05
CA LYS A 157 -20.70 -26.50 -12.08
C LYS A 157 -20.40 -27.10 -10.71
N TRP A 158 -19.79 -26.32 -9.82
CA TRP A 158 -19.29 -26.80 -8.53
C TRP A 158 -20.22 -26.50 -7.35
N GLN A 159 -21.35 -25.82 -7.57
CA GLN A 159 -22.38 -25.51 -6.56
C GLN A 159 -21.81 -25.07 -5.20
N PHE A 160 -21.48 -23.79 -5.08
CA PHE A 160 -20.98 -23.19 -3.84
C PHE A 160 -22.14 -22.95 -2.86
N THR A 161 -22.60 -24.01 -2.20
CA THR A 161 -23.72 -23.93 -1.25
C THR A 161 -23.31 -24.10 0.21
N SER A 162 -22.05 -24.42 0.47
CA SER A 162 -21.50 -24.48 1.82
C SER A 162 -21.41 -23.08 2.40
N MET A 163 -21.95 -22.89 3.60
CA MET A 163 -21.88 -21.65 4.36
C MET A 163 -21.12 -21.84 5.67
N THR A 164 -20.29 -22.88 5.76
CA THR A 164 -19.38 -23.08 6.90
C THR A 164 -18.54 -21.81 7.07
N PRO A 165 -18.47 -21.23 8.28
CA PRO A 165 -17.72 -20.00 8.49
C PRO A 165 -16.24 -20.17 8.13
N PRO A 166 -15.68 -19.31 7.26
CA PRO A 166 -14.25 -19.31 7.01
C PRO A 166 -13.50 -18.68 8.20
N ALA A 167 -12.34 -19.24 8.53
CA ALA A 167 -11.40 -18.70 9.50
C ALA A 167 -10.00 -18.61 8.89
N VAL A 168 -9.20 -17.65 9.38
CA VAL A 168 -7.79 -17.51 9.01
C VAL A 168 -6.99 -18.56 9.76
N TYR A 169 -6.21 -19.36 9.05
CA TYR A 169 -5.30 -20.34 9.65
C TYR A 169 -3.84 -19.89 9.54
N ASP A 170 -3.42 -19.53 8.33
CA ASP A 170 -2.09 -18.95 8.08
C ASP A 170 -2.26 -17.56 7.47
N LEU A 171 -1.39 -16.63 7.85
CA LEU A 171 -1.33 -15.28 7.30
C LEU A 171 0.11 -14.79 7.30
N ASP A 172 0.62 -14.43 6.13
CA ASP A 172 1.92 -13.78 6.00
C ASP A 172 1.90 -12.73 4.88
N ARG A 173 3.04 -12.09 4.62
CA ARG A 173 3.15 -11.06 3.58
C ARG A 173 2.87 -11.60 2.17
N THR A 174 3.05 -12.90 1.93
CA THR A 174 2.91 -13.54 0.62
C THR A 174 1.52 -14.07 0.36
N GLY A 175 0.73 -14.35 1.40
CA GLY A 175 -0.58 -14.95 1.24
C GLY A 175 -1.26 -15.33 2.53
N PHE A 176 -2.24 -16.22 2.40
CA PHE A 176 -3.05 -16.70 3.52
C PHE A 176 -3.58 -18.11 3.25
N ARG A 177 -3.96 -18.81 4.31
CA ARG A 177 -4.69 -20.07 4.24
C ARG A 177 -6.01 -19.96 4.99
N VAL A 178 -7.08 -20.45 4.36
CA VAL A 178 -8.42 -20.48 4.93
C VAL A 178 -8.71 -21.86 5.48
N MET A 179 -9.23 -21.91 6.70
CA MET A 179 -9.80 -23.11 7.31
C MET A 179 -11.32 -22.96 7.50
N PHE A 180 -12.01 -24.08 7.51
CA PHE A 180 -13.45 -24.20 7.76
C PHE A 180 -13.64 -25.11 8.97
N PRO A 181 -13.83 -24.53 10.17
CA PRO A 181 -14.01 -25.32 11.39
C PRO A 181 -15.22 -26.25 11.28
N ASN A 182 -15.09 -27.47 11.81
CA ASN A 182 -16.12 -28.52 11.80
C ASN A 182 -16.49 -29.08 10.42
N GLU A 183 -15.72 -28.75 9.37
CA GLU A 183 -15.81 -29.43 8.09
C GLU A 183 -14.96 -30.71 8.14
N ASN A 184 -15.47 -31.77 8.77
CA ASN A 184 -14.70 -32.99 9.07
C ASN A 184 -15.29 -34.29 8.48
N ASP A 185 -16.44 -34.20 7.83
CA ASP A 185 -17.14 -35.33 7.21
C ASP A 185 -16.78 -35.53 5.74
N LYS A 186 -16.65 -34.43 4.98
CA LYS A 186 -16.28 -34.45 3.57
C LYS A 186 -15.79 -33.10 3.07
N SER A 187 -15.04 -33.13 1.98
CA SER A 187 -14.64 -31.94 1.23
C SER A 187 -15.86 -31.26 0.61
N ARG A 188 -15.89 -29.92 0.66
CA ARG A 188 -16.95 -29.09 0.09
C ARG A 188 -16.36 -28.04 -0.83
N ALA A 189 -17.16 -27.64 -1.82
CA ALA A 189 -16.83 -26.49 -2.66
C ALA A 189 -17.12 -25.20 -1.89
N HIS A 190 -16.12 -24.33 -1.81
CA HIS A 190 -16.22 -23.00 -1.22
C HIS A 190 -15.85 -21.94 -2.24
N ALA A 191 -16.49 -20.78 -2.14
CA ALA A 191 -16.11 -19.58 -2.87
C ALA A 191 -16.19 -18.39 -1.92
N LEU A 192 -15.15 -17.56 -1.91
CA LEU A 192 -15.02 -16.43 -1.00
C LEU A 192 -14.55 -15.19 -1.78
N MET A 193 -15.04 -14.02 -1.39
CA MET A 193 -14.35 -12.75 -1.64
C MET A 193 -13.50 -12.42 -0.43
N TYR A 194 -12.38 -11.73 -0.61
CA TYR A 194 -11.55 -11.29 0.50
C TYR A 194 -11.12 -9.83 0.36
N ILE A 195 -10.89 -9.20 1.51
CA ILE A 195 -10.16 -7.94 1.65
C ILE A 195 -9.04 -8.20 2.65
N ALA A 196 -7.79 -8.05 2.20
CA ALA A 196 -6.60 -8.15 3.01
C ALA A 196 -5.99 -6.75 3.18
N VAL A 197 -5.45 -6.47 4.36
CA VAL A 197 -4.79 -5.21 4.70
C VAL A 197 -3.40 -5.51 5.23
N GLY A 198 -2.42 -4.75 4.76
CA GLY A 198 -1.01 -4.93 5.11
C GLY A 198 -0.18 -3.72 4.74
N PHE A 199 1.13 -3.87 4.81
CA PHE A 199 2.13 -2.84 4.52
C PHE A 199 3.49 -3.44 4.18
#